data_AF-A0A8J7Z112-F1
#
_entry.id   AF-A0A8J7Z112-F1
#
_cell.length_a   1.000
_cell.length_b   1.000
_cell.length_c   1.000
_cell.angle_alpha   90.00
_cell.angle_beta   90.00
_cell.angle_gamma   90.00
#
_symmetry.space_group_name_H-M   'P 1'
#
loop_
_entity.id
_entity.type
_entity.pdbx_description
1 polymer ?
#
loop_
_entity_poly.entity_id
_entity_poly.type
_entity_poly.pdbx_seq_one_letter_code
_entity_poly.pdbx_strand_id
1 'polypeptide(L)'
;MATQRISLEALQKIRQHIKRAIVLSESENHPKPWSKTVEEPPKPESLDGLGDLFHFGSIPEETLQIPNEQGQWFISASNPGTVLMKLPGLGLKPDWRLVIYLYRMGNDGTSIMWAVPTALSRTADLQNALSTCGGRDNPPQPEGALTDVMDAIAGDGSPMSFVIASLVRREFSELGRLGKSAQWTHHRLIDGLPPQVPWQWRSEAPQDLSPKVQVFPDGKVAIEFFTCRVIAPIAVFQHVDHYGAETYRAKSLDRSVAIARQAT
;
A
#
# COMPACT_ATOMS: atom_id res chain seq x y z
N MET A 1 24.12 18.19 12.53
CA MET A 1 23.31 17.04 12.09
C MET A 1 22.35 16.73 13.21
N ALA A 2 21.05 16.65 12.94
CA ALA A 2 20.05 16.35 13.95
C ALA A 2 19.50 14.95 13.71
N THR A 3 19.75 14.05 14.64
CA THR A 3 19.12 12.72 14.67
C THR A 3 18.02 12.76 15.73
N GLN A 4 16.80 12.49 15.31
CA GLN A 4 15.64 12.43 16.19
C GLN A 4 15.19 10.97 16.30
N ARG A 5 15.11 10.48 17.53
CA ARG A 5 14.47 9.19 17.83
C ARG A 5 12.96 9.35 17.88
N ILE A 6 12.27 8.32 17.41
CA ILE A 6 10.81 8.27 17.36
C ILE A 6 10.38 7.08 18.20
N SER A 7 9.39 7.28 19.06
CA SER A 7 8.89 6.17 19.87
C SER A 7 8.21 5.13 18.97
N LEU A 8 8.43 3.85 19.27
CA LEU A 8 7.77 2.76 18.56
C LEU A 8 6.25 2.88 18.64
N GLU A 9 5.72 3.28 19.80
CA GLU A 9 4.28 3.46 20.02
C GLU A 9 3.67 4.50 19.07
N ALA A 10 4.36 5.65 18.87
CA ALA A 10 3.89 6.67 17.94
C ALA A 10 3.86 6.13 16.50
N LEU A 11 4.92 5.43 16.09
CA LEU A 11 5.02 4.85 14.75
C LEU A 11 3.93 3.78 14.51
N GLN A 12 3.64 2.96 15.52
CA GLN A 12 2.56 1.97 15.49
C GLN A 12 1.18 2.62 15.38
N LYS A 13 0.92 3.69 16.15
CA LYS A 13 -0.34 4.46 16.07
C LYS A 13 -0.54 5.09 14.70
N ILE A 14 0.51 5.68 14.13
CA ILE A 14 0.47 6.24 12.76
C ILE A 14 0.15 5.13 11.75
N ARG A 15 0.88 4.01 11.80
CA ARG A 15 0.64 2.87 10.90
C ARG A 15 -0.80 2.34 11.04
N GLN A 16 -1.30 2.19 12.26
CA GLN A 16 -2.66 1.71 12.50
C GLN A 16 -3.71 2.69 11.95
N HIS A 17 -3.49 3.99 12.09
CA HIS A 17 -4.36 5.00 11.49
C HIS A 17 -4.39 4.88 9.97
N ILE A 18 -3.22 4.77 9.33
CA ILE A 18 -3.10 4.58 7.88
C ILE A 18 -3.87 3.32 7.45
N LYS A 19 -3.63 2.18 8.10
CA LYS A 19 -4.30 0.90 7.78
C LYS A 19 -5.82 0.95 7.94
N ARG A 20 -6.33 1.70 8.91
CA ARG A 20 -7.79 1.86 9.10
C ARG A 20 -8.42 2.79 8.07
N ALA A 21 -7.64 3.74 7.55
CA ALA A 21 -8.12 4.70 6.58
C ALA A 21 -8.06 4.15 5.14
N ILE A 22 -7.11 3.25 4.85
CA ILE A 22 -6.97 2.60 3.55
C ILE A 22 -7.57 1.20 3.62
N VAL A 23 -8.85 1.08 3.27
CA VAL A 23 -9.57 -0.20 3.25
C VAL A 23 -10.22 -0.36 1.87
N LEU A 24 -10.07 -1.55 1.29
CA LEU A 24 -10.82 -1.99 0.12
C LEU A 24 -12.06 -2.74 0.59
N SER A 25 -13.15 -2.70 -0.19
CA SER A 25 -14.35 -3.44 0.18
C SER A 25 -14.09 -4.95 0.13
N GLU A 26 -14.86 -5.72 0.91
CA GLU A 26 -14.82 -7.18 0.82
C GLU A 26 -15.21 -7.68 -0.58
N SER A 27 -16.12 -6.98 -1.27
CA SER A 27 -16.50 -7.31 -2.65
C SER A 27 -15.34 -7.15 -3.66
N GLU A 28 -14.38 -6.25 -3.39
CA GLU A 28 -13.17 -6.08 -4.22
C GLU A 28 -12.06 -7.07 -3.86
N ASN A 29 -11.96 -7.49 -2.59
CA ASN A 29 -10.94 -8.45 -2.14
C ASN A 29 -11.33 -9.89 -2.43
N HIS A 30 -12.60 -10.23 -2.22
CA HIS A 30 -13.16 -11.57 -2.39
C HIS A 30 -14.46 -11.49 -3.20
N PRO A 31 -14.36 -11.19 -4.52
CA PRO A 31 -15.53 -11.08 -5.37
C PRO A 31 -16.28 -12.40 -5.43
N LYS A 32 -17.56 -12.38 -5.04
CA LYS A 32 -18.38 -13.59 -5.06
C LYS A 32 -18.66 -13.99 -6.51
N PRO A 33 -18.47 -15.27 -6.90
CA PRO A 33 -18.82 -15.72 -8.23
C PRO A 33 -20.32 -15.49 -8.48
N TRP A 34 -20.63 -14.83 -9.59
CA TRP A 34 -22.00 -14.59 -10.02
C TRP A 34 -22.74 -15.92 -10.19
N SER A 35 -23.69 -16.21 -9.29
CA SER A 35 -24.61 -17.32 -9.48
C SER A 35 -25.76 -16.85 -10.36
N LYS A 36 -25.88 -17.41 -11.57
CA LYS A 36 -26.97 -17.13 -12.52
C LYS A 36 -28.39 -17.43 -11.99
N THR A 37 -28.52 -17.94 -10.77
CA THR A 37 -29.78 -18.38 -10.14
C THR A 37 -30.46 -17.35 -9.25
N VAL A 38 -29.91 -16.14 -9.08
CA VAL A 38 -30.54 -15.13 -8.22
C VAL A 38 -31.41 -14.20 -9.09
N GLU A 39 -32.70 -14.54 -9.22
CA GLU A 39 -33.71 -13.75 -9.94
C GLU A 39 -34.07 -12.43 -9.23
N GLU A 40 -33.62 -12.23 -7.99
CA GLU A 40 -33.97 -11.07 -7.17
C GLU A 40 -32.73 -10.37 -6.60
N PRO A 41 -32.53 -9.06 -6.82
CA PRO A 41 -31.37 -8.37 -6.26
C PRO A 41 -31.34 -8.51 -4.73
N PRO A 42 -30.19 -8.91 -4.14
CA PRO A 42 -30.07 -9.03 -2.70
C PRO A 42 -30.33 -7.65 -2.08
N LYS A 43 -31.20 -7.60 -1.07
CA LYS A 43 -31.42 -6.36 -0.33
C LYS A 43 -30.11 -5.93 0.33
N PRO A 44 -29.70 -4.66 0.19
CA PRO A 44 -28.46 -4.18 0.78
C PRO A 44 -28.58 -4.26 2.30
N GLU A 45 -27.68 -5.01 2.93
CA GLU A 45 -27.63 -5.11 4.39
C GLU A 45 -26.90 -3.91 5.04
N SER A 46 -26.22 -3.08 4.24
CA SER A 46 -25.53 -1.86 4.68
C SER A 46 -25.35 -0.85 3.53
N LEU A 47 -24.98 0.40 3.85
CA LEU A 47 -24.67 1.45 2.87
C LEU A 47 -23.48 1.06 1.96
N ASP A 48 -22.53 0.28 2.48
CA ASP A 48 -21.38 -0.22 1.71
C ASP A 48 -21.81 -1.25 0.65
N GLY A 49 -22.97 -1.90 0.81
CA GLY A 49 -23.57 -2.84 -0.14
C GLY A 49 -24.43 -2.18 -1.24
N LEU A 50 -24.54 -0.85 -1.27
CA LEU A 50 -25.29 -0.15 -2.34
C LEU A 50 -24.55 -0.20 -3.68
N GLY A 51 -23.22 -0.34 -3.69
CA GLY A 51 -22.45 -0.55 -4.92
C GLY A 51 -22.91 -1.79 -5.67
N ASP A 52 -23.21 -2.87 -4.94
CA ASP A 52 -23.66 -4.16 -5.48
C ASP A 52 -24.99 -4.07 -6.23
N LEU A 53 -25.87 -3.12 -5.86
CA LEU A 53 -27.17 -2.90 -6.51
C LEU A 53 -27.04 -2.24 -7.89
N PHE A 54 -26.07 -1.35 -8.08
CA PHE A 54 -25.83 -0.72 -9.38
C PHE A 54 -25.24 -1.71 -10.41
N HIS A 55 -24.77 -2.88 -9.96
CA HIS A 55 -24.27 -3.96 -10.82
C HIS A 55 -25.38 -4.85 -11.43
N PHE A 56 -26.64 -4.72 -11.00
CA PHE A 56 -27.77 -5.51 -11.52
C PHE A 56 -28.24 -5.08 -12.92
N GLY A 57 -27.86 -3.90 -13.40
CA GLY A 57 -28.41 -3.29 -14.63
C GLY A 57 -27.48 -3.26 -15.84
N SER A 58 -26.23 -3.70 -15.74
CA SER A 58 -25.18 -3.43 -16.73
C SER A 58 -25.05 -4.53 -17.81
N ILE A 59 -24.72 -4.11 -19.04
CA ILE A 59 -24.74 -4.91 -20.28
C ILE A 59 -23.43 -5.74 -20.38
N PRO A 60 -23.38 -6.92 -21.03
CA PRO A 60 -22.22 -7.83 -21.00
C PRO A 60 -20.86 -7.26 -21.47
N GLU A 61 -20.84 -6.20 -22.27
CA GLU A 61 -19.60 -5.52 -22.69
C GLU A 61 -18.94 -4.67 -21.57
N GLU A 62 -19.62 -4.42 -20.45
CA GLU A 62 -19.08 -3.68 -19.29
C GLU A 62 -18.35 -4.58 -18.26
N THR A 63 -18.15 -5.87 -18.59
CA THR A 63 -17.61 -6.89 -17.66
C THR A 63 -16.16 -6.66 -17.21
N LEU A 64 -15.37 -5.84 -17.91
CA LEU A 64 -13.98 -5.53 -17.53
C LEU A 64 -13.87 -4.65 -16.26
N GLN A 65 -14.98 -4.13 -15.76
CA GLN A 65 -15.00 -3.20 -14.63
C GLN A 65 -15.42 -3.85 -13.32
N ILE A 66 -15.90 -5.09 -13.38
CA ILE A 66 -16.53 -5.74 -12.24
C ILE A 66 -15.44 -6.47 -11.44
N PRO A 67 -15.47 -6.38 -10.09
CA PRO A 67 -14.72 -7.29 -9.24
C PRO A 67 -14.93 -8.74 -9.69
N ASN A 68 -13.84 -9.40 -10.04
CA ASN A 68 -13.86 -10.70 -10.73
C ASN A 68 -12.79 -11.61 -10.10
N GLU A 69 -12.91 -12.92 -10.24
CA GLU A 69 -11.88 -13.90 -9.79
C GLU A 69 -11.17 -14.58 -10.98
N GLN A 70 -11.42 -14.09 -12.20
CA GLN A 70 -11.01 -14.70 -13.46
C GLN A 70 -9.58 -14.28 -13.88
N GLY A 71 -8.87 -13.51 -13.06
CA GLY A 71 -7.54 -12.99 -13.41
C GLY A 71 -7.61 -11.87 -14.44
N GLN A 72 -8.58 -10.97 -14.30
CA GLN A 72 -8.69 -9.76 -15.13
C GLN A 72 -8.53 -8.52 -14.25
N TRP A 73 -7.83 -7.52 -14.77
CA TRP A 73 -7.69 -6.24 -14.09
C TRP A 73 -9.01 -5.48 -14.08
N PHE A 74 -9.36 -4.88 -12.94
CA PHE A 74 -10.50 -3.98 -12.79
C PHE A 74 -10.11 -2.76 -11.94
N ILE A 75 -10.90 -1.68 -12.04
CA ILE A 75 -10.65 -0.43 -11.31
C ILE A 75 -11.32 -0.53 -9.93
N SER A 76 -10.59 -0.18 -8.88
CA SER A 76 -11.18 -0.08 -7.54
C SER A 76 -12.02 1.20 -7.40
N ALA A 77 -13.14 1.11 -6.68
CA ALA A 77 -13.95 2.26 -6.30
C ALA A 77 -13.30 3.08 -5.16
N SER A 78 -12.32 2.51 -4.45
CA SER A 78 -11.65 3.14 -3.32
C SER A 78 -10.75 4.30 -3.75
N ASN A 79 -10.83 5.42 -3.03
CA ASN A 79 -9.94 6.57 -3.22
C ASN A 79 -8.91 6.64 -2.08
N PRO A 80 -7.70 6.08 -2.25
CA PRO A 80 -6.69 6.05 -1.20
C PRO A 80 -6.12 7.45 -0.90
N GLY A 81 -6.31 8.43 -1.79
CA GLY A 81 -5.89 9.82 -1.56
C GLY A 81 -6.60 10.48 -0.37
N THR A 82 -7.77 9.96 0.02
CA THR A 82 -8.51 10.46 1.18
C THR A 82 -7.78 10.30 2.51
N VAL A 83 -6.87 9.33 2.59
CA VAL A 83 -6.04 9.10 3.78
C VAL A 83 -5.02 10.19 3.96
N LEU A 84 -4.41 10.67 2.87
CA LEU A 84 -3.41 11.73 2.90
C LEU A 84 -3.99 13.02 3.49
N MET A 85 -5.27 13.32 3.24
CA MET A 85 -5.94 14.49 3.82
C MET A 85 -6.04 14.46 5.36
N LYS A 86 -5.90 13.29 5.98
CA LYS A 86 -6.00 13.10 7.44
C LYS A 86 -4.64 12.94 8.12
N LEU A 87 -3.55 12.82 7.34
CA LEU A 87 -2.21 12.64 7.88
C LEU A 87 -1.55 14.00 8.15
N PRO A 88 -0.92 14.19 9.32
CA PRO A 88 -0.26 15.44 9.64
C PRO A 88 0.97 15.63 8.75
N GLY A 89 1.09 16.81 8.14
CA GLY A 89 2.28 17.20 7.37
C GLY A 89 2.46 16.46 6.05
N LEU A 90 1.49 15.67 5.60
CA LEU A 90 1.51 14.98 4.32
C LEU A 90 0.20 15.25 3.56
N GLY A 91 0.27 15.31 2.23
CA GLY A 91 -0.88 15.57 1.39
C GLY A 91 -0.65 15.10 -0.04
N LEU A 92 -1.71 15.12 -0.83
CA LEU A 92 -1.62 14.92 -2.28
C LEU A 92 -1.39 16.28 -2.93
N LYS A 93 -0.49 16.36 -3.92
CA LYS A 93 -0.31 17.58 -4.73
C LYS A 93 -1.63 17.95 -5.41
N PRO A 94 -1.88 19.25 -5.64
CA PRO A 94 -3.02 19.68 -6.43
C PRO A 94 -2.95 19.04 -7.82
N ASP A 95 -4.11 18.81 -8.43
CA ASP A 95 -4.26 18.22 -9.76
C ASP A 95 -3.88 16.75 -9.91
N TRP A 96 -3.59 16.05 -8.81
CA TRP A 96 -3.36 14.60 -8.83
C TRP A 96 -4.49 13.85 -8.11
N ARG A 97 -4.77 12.65 -8.60
CA ARG A 97 -5.66 11.67 -7.97
C ARG A 97 -4.95 10.32 -7.91
N LEU A 98 -5.16 9.60 -6.81
CA LEU A 98 -4.71 8.22 -6.68
C LEU A 98 -5.80 7.26 -7.15
N VAL A 99 -5.43 6.30 -7.99
CA VAL A 99 -6.31 5.26 -8.52
C VAL A 99 -5.67 3.90 -8.33
N ILE A 100 -6.49 2.87 -8.12
CA ILE A 100 -6.02 1.51 -7.89
C ILE A 100 -6.64 0.60 -8.94
N TYR A 101 -5.79 -0.22 -9.56
CA TYR A 101 -6.23 -1.37 -10.33
C TYR A 101 -5.97 -2.63 -9.54
N LEU A 102 -6.94 -3.54 -9.56
CA LEU A 102 -6.93 -4.79 -8.82
C LEU A 102 -6.95 -5.95 -9.79
N TYR A 103 -6.17 -6.98 -9.47
CA TYR A 103 -6.16 -8.26 -10.15
C TYR A 103 -6.43 -9.34 -9.12
N ARG A 104 -7.34 -10.26 -9.41
CA ARG A 104 -7.80 -11.29 -8.47
C ARG A 104 -7.89 -12.64 -9.19
N MET A 105 -7.39 -13.68 -8.54
CA MET A 105 -7.38 -15.04 -9.07
C MET A 105 -7.50 -16.03 -7.91
N GLY A 106 -8.73 -16.44 -7.60
CA GLY A 106 -9.04 -17.22 -6.40
C GLY A 106 -8.58 -16.52 -5.13
N ASN A 107 -7.80 -17.21 -4.29
CA ASN A 107 -7.28 -16.67 -3.02
C ASN A 107 -6.00 -15.82 -3.16
N ASP A 108 -5.52 -15.57 -4.39
CA ASP A 108 -4.37 -14.70 -4.66
C ASP A 108 -4.84 -13.48 -5.44
N GLY A 109 -4.10 -12.38 -5.30
CA GLY A 109 -4.48 -11.14 -5.95
C GLY A 109 -3.38 -10.11 -5.80
N THR A 110 -3.23 -9.24 -6.78
CA THR A 110 -2.26 -8.15 -6.74
C THR A 110 -2.98 -6.85 -7.07
N SER A 111 -2.26 -5.75 -6.91
CA SER A 111 -2.75 -4.42 -7.21
C SER A 111 -1.63 -3.58 -7.78
N ILE A 112 -2.02 -2.50 -8.44
CA ILE A 112 -1.14 -1.38 -8.75
C ILE A 112 -1.86 -0.08 -8.45
N MET A 113 -1.14 0.86 -7.86
CA MET A 113 -1.63 2.20 -7.58
C MET A 113 -0.92 3.19 -8.48
N TRP A 114 -1.69 4.06 -9.15
CA TRP A 114 -1.17 5.12 -9.99
C TRP A 114 -1.57 6.48 -9.43
N ALA A 115 -0.68 7.46 -9.57
CA ALA A 115 -1.07 8.86 -9.47
C ALA A 115 -1.33 9.39 -10.87
N VAL A 116 -2.55 9.82 -11.13
CA VAL A 116 -3.03 10.27 -12.45
C VAL A 116 -3.49 11.73 -12.34
N PRO A 117 -3.27 12.56 -13.37
CA PRO A 117 -3.79 13.92 -13.37
C PRO A 117 -5.30 13.91 -13.21
N THR A 118 -5.87 14.80 -12.39
CA THR A 118 -7.31 14.86 -12.13
C THR A 118 -8.12 14.98 -13.42
N ALA A 119 -7.60 15.71 -14.41
CA ALA A 119 -8.21 15.88 -15.73
C ALA A 119 -8.33 14.58 -16.54
N LEU A 120 -7.48 13.58 -16.28
CA LEU A 120 -7.41 12.28 -16.95
C LEU A 120 -7.82 11.12 -16.03
N SER A 121 -8.57 11.42 -14.97
CA SER A 121 -8.94 10.45 -13.94
C SER A 121 -10.43 10.08 -13.96
N ARG A 122 -11.13 10.37 -15.06
CA ARG A 122 -12.53 9.98 -15.21
C ARG A 122 -12.60 8.49 -15.51
N THR A 123 -13.75 7.89 -15.22
CA THR A 123 -13.95 6.44 -15.41
C THR A 123 -13.62 5.99 -16.83
N ALA A 124 -14.04 6.75 -17.86
CA ALA A 124 -13.73 6.44 -19.26
C ALA A 124 -12.21 6.46 -19.55
N ASP A 125 -11.48 7.44 -19.01
CA ASP A 125 -10.04 7.55 -19.18
C ASP A 125 -9.30 6.35 -18.56
N LEU A 126 -9.72 5.97 -17.36
CA LEU A 126 -9.17 4.83 -16.62
C LEU A 126 -9.50 3.49 -17.28
N GLN A 127 -10.67 3.37 -17.92
CA GLN A 127 -11.09 2.17 -18.64
C GLN A 127 -10.25 1.93 -19.89
N ASN A 128 -9.86 2.98 -20.61
CA ASN A 128 -9.00 2.85 -21.79
C ASN A 128 -7.70 2.10 -21.48
N ALA A 129 -7.16 2.28 -20.27
CA ALA A 129 -5.95 1.57 -19.81
C ALA A 129 -6.15 0.06 -19.62
N LEU A 130 -7.39 -0.40 -19.38
CA LEU A 130 -7.72 -1.83 -19.29
C LEU A 130 -7.70 -2.51 -20.66
N SER A 131 -7.98 -1.78 -21.74
CA SER A 131 -7.99 -2.35 -23.10
C SER A 131 -6.60 -2.75 -23.60
N THR A 132 -5.54 -2.15 -23.04
CA THR A 132 -4.14 -2.41 -23.40
C THR A 132 -3.40 -3.26 -22.39
N CYS A 133 -4.04 -3.66 -21.28
CA CYS A 133 -3.41 -4.45 -20.24
C CYS A 133 -3.36 -5.95 -20.62
N GLY A 134 -2.43 -6.67 -20.01
CA GLY A 134 -2.28 -8.12 -20.20
C GLY A 134 -2.63 -8.90 -18.95
N GLY A 135 -1.98 -10.05 -18.76
CA GLY A 135 -2.07 -10.80 -17.51
C GLY A 135 -1.45 -10.07 -16.32
N ARG A 136 -1.22 -10.81 -15.24
CA ARG A 136 -0.69 -10.28 -13.96
C ARG A 136 0.56 -9.39 -14.09
N ASP A 137 1.46 -9.72 -15.02
CA ASP A 137 2.76 -9.04 -15.16
C ASP A 137 2.72 -7.81 -16.08
N ASN A 138 1.58 -7.55 -16.75
CA ASN A 138 1.38 -6.38 -17.60
C ASN A 138 0.19 -5.55 -17.09
N PRO A 139 0.36 -4.82 -15.97
CA PRO A 139 -0.71 -4.04 -15.38
C PRO A 139 -1.17 -2.90 -16.29
N PRO A 140 -2.43 -2.46 -16.15
CA PRO A 140 -2.93 -1.27 -16.85
C PRO A 140 -2.12 -0.04 -16.44
N GLN A 141 -1.82 0.83 -17.41
CA GLN A 141 -1.15 2.11 -17.18
C GLN A 141 -2.03 3.25 -17.74
N PRO A 142 -2.66 4.05 -16.88
CA PRO A 142 -3.44 5.21 -17.30
C PRO A 142 -2.60 6.26 -18.01
N GLU A 143 -3.23 7.01 -18.91
CA GLU A 143 -2.59 8.12 -19.57
C GLU A 143 -2.16 9.20 -18.56
N GLY A 144 -0.93 9.71 -18.73
CA GLY A 144 -0.38 10.74 -17.85
C GLY A 144 -0.03 10.26 -16.44
N ALA A 145 -0.16 8.96 -16.14
CA ALA A 145 0.21 8.42 -14.83
C ALA A 145 1.71 8.63 -14.52
N LEU A 146 2.01 9.05 -13.28
CA LEU A 146 3.39 9.13 -12.81
C LEU A 146 3.99 7.74 -12.66
N THR A 147 5.30 7.63 -12.90
CA THR A 147 6.04 6.37 -12.73
C THR A 147 6.10 5.88 -11.29
N ASP A 148 6.04 6.82 -10.34
CA ASP A 148 6.05 6.53 -8.91
C ASP A 148 4.94 7.34 -8.24
N VAL A 149 4.04 6.67 -7.52
CA VAL A 149 2.93 7.31 -6.82
C VAL A 149 3.41 8.35 -5.80
N MET A 150 4.61 8.16 -5.24
CA MET A 150 5.19 9.07 -4.26
C MET A 150 5.59 10.42 -4.86
N ASP A 151 5.72 10.53 -6.19
CA ASP A 151 5.97 11.81 -6.87
C ASP A 151 4.75 12.75 -6.83
N ALA A 152 3.54 12.22 -6.61
CA ALA A 152 2.32 13.01 -6.39
C ALA A 152 2.14 13.47 -4.95
N ILE A 153 2.98 13.01 -4.02
CA ILE A 153 2.87 13.34 -2.60
C ILE A 153 3.61 14.64 -2.31
N ALA A 154 2.99 15.48 -1.49
CA ALA A 154 3.59 16.68 -0.92
C ALA A 154 3.56 16.58 0.61
N GLY A 155 4.32 17.43 1.27
CA GLY A 155 4.31 17.53 2.71
C GLY A 155 5.01 18.80 3.18
N ASP A 156 5.02 18.99 4.50
CA ASP A 156 5.48 20.23 5.14
C ASP A 156 7.01 20.29 5.36
N GLY A 157 7.75 19.28 4.89
CA GLY A 157 9.20 19.18 5.07
C GLY A 157 9.65 18.84 6.49
N SER A 158 8.73 18.61 7.43
CA SER A 158 9.07 18.21 8.80
C SER A 158 9.68 16.79 8.83
N PRO A 159 10.56 16.47 9.78
CA PRO A 159 11.10 15.11 9.92
C PRO A 159 10.01 14.03 10.04
N MET A 160 8.91 14.36 10.71
CA MET A 160 7.77 13.45 10.89
C MET A 160 6.99 13.21 9.59
N SER A 161 6.85 14.20 8.71
CA SER A 161 6.20 14.00 7.42
C SER A 161 6.90 12.92 6.57
N PHE A 162 8.24 12.88 6.60
CA PHE A 162 9.03 11.86 5.91
C PHE A 162 8.81 10.47 6.52
N VAL A 163 8.72 10.38 7.85
CA VAL A 163 8.43 9.12 8.56
C VAL A 163 7.05 8.58 8.21
N ILE A 164 6.07 9.47 8.14
CA ILE A 164 4.72 9.12 7.70
C ILE A 164 4.75 8.67 6.23
N ALA A 165 5.46 9.39 5.35
CA ALA A 165 5.59 9.01 3.94
C ALA A 165 6.24 7.63 3.74
N SER A 166 7.24 7.29 4.57
CA SER A 166 7.90 5.98 4.58
C SER A 166 6.93 4.84 4.90
N LEU A 167 6.03 5.04 5.87
CA LEU A 167 4.96 4.09 6.18
C LEU A 167 3.90 4.05 5.08
N VAL A 168 3.42 5.21 4.62
CA VAL A 168 2.41 5.33 3.56
C VAL A 168 2.86 4.59 2.30
N ARG A 169 4.11 4.77 1.86
CA ARG A 169 4.67 4.06 0.69
C ARG A 169 4.51 2.55 0.82
N ARG A 170 4.83 1.99 2.00
CA ARG A 170 4.75 0.55 2.24
C ARG A 170 3.29 0.07 2.30
N GLU A 171 2.41 0.81 2.97
CA GLU A 171 0.98 0.50 3.01
C GLU A 171 0.33 0.60 1.62
N PHE A 172 0.68 1.62 0.81
CA PHE A 172 0.22 1.75 -0.57
C PHE A 172 0.70 0.61 -1.46
N SER A 173 1.95 0.16 -1.28
CA SER A 173 2.48 -0.98 -2.05
C SER A 173 1.81 -2.32 -1.73
N GLU A 174 1.23 -2.44 -0.53
CA GLU A 174 0.56 -3.65 -0.03
C GLU A 174 -0.96 -3.63 -0.28
N LEU A 175 -1.55 -2.44 -0.43
CA LEU A 175 -2.99 -2.26 -0.56
C LEU A 175 -3.55 -3.07 -1.74
N GLY A 176 -4.44 -4.03 -1.46
CA GLY A 176 -5.06 -4.88 -2.49
C GLY A 176 -4.21 -6.08 -2.94
N ARG A 177 -3.08 -6.33 -2.27
CA ARG A 177 -2.34 -7.59 -2.38
C ARG A 177 -2.92 -8.64 -1.45
N LEU A 178 -3.12 -9.83 -1.97
CA LEU A 178 -3.65 -10.99 -1.25
C LEU A 178 -2.68 -12.18 -1.41
N GLY A 179 -2.90 -13.22 -0.59
CA GLY A 179 -2.20 -14.49 -0.72
C GLY A 179 -0.68 -14.36 -0.68
N LYS A 180 -0.01 -14.83 -1.74
CA LYS A 180 1.47 -14.90 -1.79
C LYS A 180 2.11 -13.55 -2.12
N SER A 181 1.33 -12.63 -2.70
CA SER A 181 1.82 -11.30 -3.06
C SER A 181 1.87 -10.33 -1.88
N ALA A 182 1.08 -10.60 -0.83
CA ALA A 182 1.11 -9.86 0.42
C ALA A 182 2.41 -10.15 1.17
N GLN A 183 3.16 -9.11 1.47
CA GLN A 183 4.44 -9.22 2.17
C GLN A 183 4.43 -8.31 3.39
N TRP A 184 4.20 -7.01 3.21
CA TRP A 184 4.30 -6.01 4.25
C TRP A 184 3.29 -6.19 5.40
N THR A 185 2.12 -6.79 5.12
CA THR A 185 1.11 -7.06 6.14
C THR A 185 1.61 -8.01 7.23
N HIS A 186 2.61 -8.83 6.93
CA HIS A 186 3.26 -9.76 7.85
C HIS A 186 4.39 -9.13 8.67
N HIS A 187 4.73 -7.87 8.44
CA HIS A 187 5.75 -7.16 9.20
C HIS A 187 5.14 -6.47 10.42
N ARG A 188 5.84 -6.50 11.55
CA ARG A 188 5.51 -5.79 12.79
C ARG A 188 6.66 -4.86 13.15
N LEU A 189 6.35 -3.59 13.44
CA LEU A 189 7.36 -2.62 13.85
C LEU A 189 7.94 -3.03 15.20
N ILE A 190 9.26 -2.93 15.34
CA ILE A 190 9.99 -3.30 16.56
C ILE A 190 11.04 -2.22 16.89
N ASP A 191 11.36 -2.10 18.16
CA ASP A 191 12.51 -1.38 18.72
C ASP A 191 13.40 -2.30 19.58
N GLY A 192 13.03 -3.58 19.66
CA GLY A 192 13.74 -4.65 20.35
C GLY A 192 13.40 -6.00 19.75
N LEU A 193 14.29 -6.98 19.93
CA LEU A 193 14.08 -8.32 19.40
C LEU A 193 13.04 -9.09 20.21
N PRO A 194 12.18 -9.89 19.56
CA PRO A 194 11.37 -10.88 20.25
C PRO A 194 12.28 -11.84 21.06
N PRO A 195 12.11 -11.92 22.40
CA PRO A 195 13.08 -12.60 23.27
C PRO A 195 13.02 -14.13 23.17
N GLN A 196 11.91 -14.68 22.70
CA GLN A 196 11.67 -16.14 22.65
C GLN A 196 12.21 -16.79 21.37
N VAL A 197 12.87 -16.03 20.50
CA VAL A 197 13.32 -16.50 19.19
C VAL A 197 14.85 -16.49 19.14
N PRO A 198 15.50 -17.63 18.85
CA PRO A 198 16.95 -17.65 18.61
C PRO A 198 17.27 -16.99 17.27
N TRP A 199 17.97 -15.86 17.30
CA TRP A 199 18.31 -15.08 16.11
C TRP A 199 19.67 -15.47 15.53
N GLN A 200 19.72 -15.72 14.23
CA GLN A 200 20.95 -15.80 13.46
C GLN A 200 21.13 -14.52 12.66
N TRP A 201 22.14 -13.73 13.02
CA TRP A 201 22.49 -12.51 12.32
C TRP A 201 23.15 -12.80 10.97
N ARG A 202 22.77 -12.03 9.95
CA ARG A 202 23.39 -12.04 8.61
C ARG A 202 24.50 -10.99 8.47
N SER A 203 24.53 -10.04 9.39
CA SER A 203 25.50 -8.94 9.46
C SER A 203 25.84 -8.66 10.94
N GLU A 204 26.63 -7.63 11.21
CA GLU A 204 26.78 -7.13 12.58
C GLU A 204 25.41 -6.77 13.18
N ALA A 205 25.21 -7.15 14.44
CA ALA A 205 23.97 -6.88 15.15
C ALA A 205 23.82 -5.37 15.39
N PRO A 206 22.71 -4.73 14.99
CA PRO A 206 22.48 -3.33 15.28
C PRO A 206 22.46 -3.10 16.79
N GLN A 207 23.18 -2.07 17.25
CA GLN A 207 23.21 -1.68 18.66
C GLN A 207 21.89 -1.03 19.10
N ASP A 208 21.17 -0.42 18.16
CA ASP A 208 19.95 0.34 18.40
C ASP A 208 18.93 0.05 17.29
N LEU A 209 17.82 -0.59 17.67
CA LEU A 209 16.70 -0.91 16.78
C LEU A 209 15.61 0.18 16.81
N SER A 210 15.78 1.24 17.60
CA SER A 210 14.78 2.30 17.70
C SER A 210 14.60 3.03 16.36
N PRO A 211 13.35 3.34 15.97
CA PRO A 211 13.09 4.16 14.79
C PRO A 211 13.71 5.54 14.94
N LYS A 212 14.33 6.03 13.86
CA LYS A 212 15.01 7.32 13.86
C LYS A 212 14.94 7.99 12.50
N VAL A 213 14.98 9.31 12.55
CA VAL A 213 15.07 10.19 11.38
C VAL A 213 16.28 11.09 11.52
N GLN A 214 17.02 11.25 10.45
CA GLN A 214 18.19 12.10 10.36
C GLN A 214 17.98 13.13 9.26
N VAL A 215 18.13 14.40 9.62
CA VAL A 215 18.08 15.52 8.66
C VAL A 215 19.49 16.03 8.42
N PHE A 216 19.87 16.07 7.15
CA PHE A 216 21.18 16.54 6.69
C PHE A 216 21.16 18.06 6.41
N PRO A 217 22.32 18.73 6.47
CA PRO A 217 22.40 20.18 6.20
C PRO A 217 21.96 20.59 4.78
N ASP A 218 22.01 19.67 3.82
CA ASP A 218 21.57 19.88 2.44
C ASP A 218 20.07 19.61 2.21
N GLY A 219 19.30 19.46 3.29
CA GLY A 219 17.87 19.19 3.26
C GLY A 219 17.50 17.73 3.03
N LYS A 220 18.46 16.84 2.72
CA LYS A 220 18.17 15.41 2.58
C LYS A 220 17.73 14.83 3.91
N VAL A 221 16.92 13.78 3.84
CA VAL A 221 16.41 13.07 5.02
C VAL A 221 16.67 11.57 4.88
N ALA A 222 17.15 10.95 5.94
CA ALA A 222 17.24 9.50 6.05
C ALA A 222 16.38 8.99 7.21
N ILE A 223 15.70 7.88 6.99
CA ILE A 223 14.85 7.24 7.99
C ILE A 223 15.34 5.81 8.15
N GLU A 224 15.47 5.37 9.39
CA GLU A 224 15.77 3.99 9.70
C GLU A 224 14.80 3.46 10.73
N PHE A 225 14.25 2.28 10.48
CA PHE A 225 13.45 1.53 11.45
C PHE A 225 13.51 0.04 11.15
N PHE A 226 13.03 -0.76 12.10
CA PHE A 226 13.09 -2.22 12.02
C PHE A 226 11.71 -2.84 12.06
N THR A 227 11.57 -3.98 11.40
CA THR A 227 10.40 -4.84 11.55
C THR A 227 10.77 -6.30 11.77
N CYS A 228 9.88 -7.04 12.41
CA CYS A 228 9.90 -8.49 12.46
C CYS A 228 8.77 -9.04 11.57
N ARG A 229 9.13 -9.91 10.62
CA ARG A 229 8.16 -10.68 9.84
C ARG A 229 7.66 -11.85 10.68
N VAL A 230 6.34 -11.95 10.90
CA VAL A 230 5.73 -12.93 11.80
C VAL A 230 5.30 -14.24 11.14
N ILE A 231 5.43 -14.34 9.82
CA ILE A 231 5.19 -15.58 9.06
C ILE A 231 6.53 -16.12 8.56
N ALA A 232 6.65 -17.44 8.40
CA ALA A 232 7.85 -18.11 7.92
C ALA A 232 8.27 -17.65 6.49
N PRO A 233 9.57 -17.39 6.23
CA PRO A 233 10.65 -17.32 7.22
C PRO A 233 10.48 -16.10 8.15
N ILE A 234 10.54 -16.36 9.46
CA ILE A 234 10.53 -15.32 10.50
C ILE A 234 11.89 -14.63 10.46
N ALA A 235 11.90 -13.33 10.23
CA ALA A 235 13.13 -12.57 10.03
C ALA A 235 12.97 -11.12 10.49
N VAL A 236 14.07 -10.54 10.94
CA VAL A 236 14.18 -9.11 11.24
C VAL A 236 14.67 -8.40 10.00
N PHE A 237 13.98 -7.33 9.64
CA PHE A 237 14.30 -6.46 8.52
C PHE A 237 14.68 -5.07 9.02
N GLN A 238 15.71 -4.52 8.42
CA GLN A 238 16.07 -3.12 8.51
C GLN A 238 15.54 -2.41 7.27
N HIS A 239 14.89 -1.29 7.50
CA HIS A 239 14.32 -0.43 6.47
C HIS A 239 15.04 0.91 6.53
N VAL A 240 15.67 1.30 5.43
CA VAL A 240 16.34 2.59 5.31
C VAL A 240 15.81 3.34 4.10
N ASP A 241 15.24 4.52 4.32
CA ASP A 241 14.68 5.36 3.26
C ASP A 241 15.47 6.67 3.16
N HIS A 242 15.95 7.00 1.96
CA HIS A 242 16.64 8.26 1.68
C HIS A 242 15.80 9.16 0.79
N TYR A 243 15.57 10.39 1.23
CA TYR A 243 14.81 11.42 0.54
C TYR A 243 15.73 12.54 0.07
N GLY A 244 15.42 13.11 -1.10
CA GLY A 244 16.03 14.37 -1.55
C GLY A 244 15.46 15.57 -0.79
N ALA A 245 16.06 16.75 -0.98
CA ALA A 245 15.77 17.96 -0.19
C ALA A 245 14.31 18.44 -0.24
N GLU A 246 13.56 18.08 -1.28
CA GLU A 246 12.18 18.56 -1.51
C GLU A 246 11.28 17.48 -2.13
N THR A 247 11.62 16.21 -1.95
CA THR A 247 10.86 15.11 -2.55
C THR A 247 10.52 14.03 -1.54
N TYR A 248 9.28 13.54 -1.63
CA TYR A 248 8.78 12.40 -0.87
C TYR A 248 8.98 11.06 -1.58
N ARG A 249 9.67 11.06 -2.73
CA ARG A 249 10.13 9.84 -3.38
C ARG A 249 11.43 9.37 -2.74
N ALA A 250 11.34 8.25 -2.03
CA ALA A 250 12.47 7.66 -1.34
C ALA A 250 13.27 6.68 -2.22
N LYS A 251 14.59 6.68 -2.03
CA LYS A 251 15.43 5.51 -2.34
C LYS A 251 15.46 4.60 -1.11
N SER A 252 14.76 3.48 -1.19
CA SER A 252 14.58 2.55 -0.08
C SER A 252 15.51 1.35 -0.17
N LEU A 253 16.05 0.95 0.97
CA LEU A 253 16.82 -0.27 1.17
C LEU A 253 16.14 -1.09 2.27
N ASP A 254 15.57 -2.22 1.88
CA ASP A 254 14.96 -3.18 2.79
C ASP A 254 15.84 -4.43 2.84
N ARG A 255 16.44 -4.74 4.00
CA ARG A 255 17.36 -5.87 4.15
C ARG A 255 17.03 -6.74 5.34
N SER A 256 17.04 -8.05 5.17
CA SER A 256 16.99 -8.99 6.29
C SER A 256 18.33 -8.97 7.03
N VAL A 257 18.30 -8.61 8.32
CA VAL A 257 19.49 -8.54 9.18
C VAL A 257 19.62 -9.73 10.11
N ALA A 258 18.50 -10.39 10.43
CA ALA A 258 18.49 -11.64 11.19
C ALA A 258 17.36 -12.57 10.72
N ILE A 259 17.54 -13.87 10.90
CA ILE A 259 16.51 -14.90 10.70
C ILE A 259 16.33 -15.67 12.00
N ALA A 260 15.10 -16.10 12.31
CA ALA A 260 14.86 -17.08 13.33
C ALA A 260 15.50 -18.42 12.96
N ARG A 261 16.30 -19.01 13.86
CA ARG A 261 16.71 -20.41 13.71
C ARG A 261 15.49 -21.29 13.94
N GLN A 262 15.27 -22.26 13.06
CA GLN A 262 14.35 -23.34 13.35
C GLN A 262 14.93 -24.13 14.53
N ALA A 263 14.11 -24.42 15.53
CA ALA A 263 14.45 -25.42 16.52
C ALA A 263 14.54 -26.76 15.78
N THR A 264 15.76 -27.27 15.64
CA THR A 264 16.04 -28.65 15.23
C THR A 264 15.55 -29.62 16.27
#